data_AF-A0A7G7W6V0-F1
#
_entry.id   AF-A0A7G7W6V0-F1
#
_cell.length_a   1.000
_cell.length_b   1.000
_cell.length_c   1.000
_cell.angle_alpha   90.00
_cell.angle_beta   90.00
_cell.angle_gamma   90.00
#
_symmetry.space_group_name_H-M   'P 1'
#
loop_
_entity.id
_entity.type
_entity.pdbx_description
1 polymer ?
#
loop_
_entity_poly.entity_id
_entity_poly.type
_entity_poly.pdbx_seq_one_letter_code
_entity_poly.pdbx_strand_id
1 'polypeptide(L)'
;MKRIFLSLTAATLLFTTACSNERKADEMANAESVAGADTMGVASEPTMGDSAAMDGTAGAAMADPNGPTAPHKDDPEFMKSAAHSDQNEIQLSKLALDKGVTGMAKDHANQMITDHTKSTAALKPIAQKKNVTLPTDMDAEHKAIAEQMGKLSGTELEKKYMEQMTLDHQKTANTMAAHQKMTQDADLQGFITQTLPVVQSHLSMFKQHSSM
;
A
#
# COMPACT_ATOMS: atom_id res chain seq x y z
N MET A 1 39.48 -43.09 -15.19
CA MET A 1 40.48 -42.96 -14.11
C MET A 1 40.12 -41.73 -13.29
N LYS A 2 39.91 -41.90 -11.99
CA LYS A 2 39.45 -40.87 -11.04
C LYS A 2 40.62 -39.95 -10.65
N ARG A 3 40.37 -38.65 -10.52
CA ARG A 3 41.22 -37.75 -9.71
C ARG A 3 40.35 -36.81 -8.89
N ILE A 4 40.42 -37.06 -7.58
CA ILE A 4 39.84 -36.33 -6.46
C ILE A 4 40.86 -35.26 -6.07
N PHE A 5 40.44 -34.02 -5.89
CA PHE A 5 41.23 -33.02 -5.14
C PHE A 5 40.38 -32.49 -3.99
N LEU A 6 40.75 -32.98 -2.80
CA LEU A 6 40.35 -32.52 -1.49
C LEU A 6 41.28 -31.35 -1.14
N SER A 7 40.76 -30.17 -0.81
CA SER A 7 41.54 -29.17 -0.11
C SER A 7 40.75 -28.65 1.09
N LEU A 8 41.39 -28.84 2.22
CA LEU A 8 40.98 -28.57 3.59
C LEU A 8 41.70 -27.29 4.01
N THR A 9 40.98 -26.27 4.44
CA THR A 9 41.53 -25.24 5.32
C THR A 9 40.47 -24.81 6.33
N ALA A 10 40.79 -25.07 7.59
CA ALA A 10 40.07 -24.67 8.78
C ALA A 10 40.65 -23.36 9.34
N ALA A 11 39.96 -22.87 10.38
CA ALA A 11 40.43 -21.92 11.42
C ALA A 11 40.20 -20.42 11.07
N THR A 12 39.75 -19.52 11.96
CA THR A 12 39.29 -19.59 13.36
C THR A 12 38.75 -18.20 13.76
N LEU A 13 37.94 -18.21 14.84
CA LEU A 13 37.80 -17.20 15.91
C LEU A 13 37.02 -15.89 15.73
N LEU A 14 35.91 -15.87 16.48
CA LEU A 14 35.25 -14.81 17.28
C LEU A 14 36.09 -13.57 17.65
N PHE A 15 35.44 -12.39 17.66
CA PHE A 15 35.30 -11.54 18.85
C PHE A 15 34.12 -10.57 18.72
N THR A 16 33.37 -10.43 19.81
CA THR A 16 32.23 -9.55 20.06
C THR A 16 32.66 -8.15 20.48
N THR A 17 31.87 -7.12 20.12
CA THR A 17 31.71 -5.91 20.96
C THR A 17 30.37 -5.23 20.64
N ALA A 18 29.44 -5.31 21.59
CA ALA A 18 28.30 -4.42 21.71
C ALA A 18 28.71 -3.24 22.60
N CYS A 19 28.47 -2.01 22.17
CA CYS A 19 28.56 -0.82 23.02
C CYS A 19 27.15 -0.30 23.27
N SER A 20 26.69 -0.47 24.51
CA SER A 20 25.58 0.26 25.11
C SER A 20 25.98 1.73 25.31
N ASN A 21 25.04 2.65 25.13
CA ASN A 21 25.16 3.98 25.71
C ASN A 21 23.81 4.42 26.28
N GLU A 22 23.62 4.11 27.56
CA GLU A 22 22.64 4.74 28.43
C GLU A 22 23.15 6.14 28.80
N ARG A 23 22.33 7.18 28.61
CA ARG A 23 22.37 8.36 29.48
C ARG A 23 20.98 8.68 29.99
N LYS A 24 20.97 8.82 31.30
CA LYS A 24 19.89 9.03 32.24
C LYS A 24 19.61 10.54 32.36
N ALA A 25 18.32 10.84 32.56
CA ALA A 25 17.70 11.95 33.28
C ALA A 25 18.33 13.36 33.21
N ASP A 26 17.50 14.36 32.93
CA ASP A 26 17.13 15.24 34.04
C ASP A 26 15.72 15.81 33.89
N GLU A 27 15.07 15.87 35.03
CA GLU A 27 13.71 16.27 35.31
C GLU A 27 13.77 17.69 35.90
N MET A 28 12.96 18.62 35.38
CA MET A 28 12.69 19.88 36.08
C MET A 28 11.19 20.14 36.07
N ALA A 29 10.56 19.70 37.16
CA ALA A 29 9.31 20.25 37.62
C ALA A 29 9.55 21.63 38.24
N ASN A 30 8.64 22.59 38.01
CA ASN A 30 8.16 23.42 39.10
C ASN A 30 6.75 23.96 38.82
N ALA A 31 5.91 23.73 39.82
CA ALA A 31 4.64 24.32 40.23
C ALA A 31 4.59 25.87 40.11
N GLU A 32 3.50 26.61 40.27
CA GLU A 32 2.07 26.49 40.59
C GLU A 32 1.53 27.92 40.40
N SER A 33 0.22 28.12 40.17
CA SER A 33 -0.54 29.21 40.81
C SER A 33 -2.02 29.15 40.39
N VAL A 34 -2.88 29.16 41.40
CA VAL A 34 -4.33 29.00 41.37
C VAL A 34 -5.00 30.33 41.71
N ALA A 35 -6.08 30.70 41.00
CA ALA A 35 -7.29 31.41 41.45
C ALA A 35 -8.03 31.88 40.17
N GLY A 36 -9.32 31.66 39.91
CA GLY A 36 -10.47 31.47 40.80
C GLY A 36 -11.38 32.70 40.66
N ALA A 37 -12.44 32.62 39.83
CA ALA A 37 -13.63 33.46 39.94
C ALA A 37 -14.80 32.92 39.09
N ASP A 38 -15.91 32.67 39.79
CA ASP A 38 -17.27 32.39 39.34
C ASP A 38 -17.80 33.28 38.19
N THR A 39 -18.76 32.77 37.40
CA THR A 39 -20.19 33.18 37.45
C THR A 39 -21.03 32.33 36.47
N MET A 40 -22.25 32.00 36.89
CA MET A 40 -23.29 31.29 36.14
C MET A 40 -24.28 32.24 35.43
N GLY A 41 -24.92 31.74 34.35
CA GLY A 41 -26.18 32.22 33.76
C GLY A 41 -25.99 32.88 32.39
N VAL A 42 -26.82 32.71 31.34
CA VAL A 42 -28.18 32.17 31.19
C VAL A 42 -28.38 31.83 29.69
N ALA A 43 -29.34 30.94 29.39
CA ALA A 43 -29.71 30.40 28.08
C ALA A 43 -30.11 31.41 26.99
N SER A 44 -29.96 31.02 25.72
CA SER A 44 -31.00 31.09 24.65
C SER A 44 -30.55 30.39 23.36
N GLU A 45 -31.54 29.88 22.64
CA GLU A 45 -31.61 28.84 21.62
C GLU A 45 -31.15 29.22 20.18
N PRO A 46 -31.22 28.30 19.18
CA PRO A 46 -30.31 28.23 18.03
C PRO A 46 -30.80 28.99 16.80
N THR A 47 -29.86 29.51 16.01
CA THR A 47 -30.14 30.06 14.68
C THR A 47 -29.83 29.04 13.60
N MET A 48 -30.89 28.62 12.89
CA MET A 48 -30.84 27.96 11.60
C MET A 48 -30.05 28.83 10.60
N GLY A 49 -29.01 28.26 10.01
CA GLY A 49 -28.13 28.91 9.05
C GLY A 49 -27.89 28.03 7.84
N ASP A 50 -28.77 28.20 6.86
CA ASP A 50 -28.54 28.18 5.42
C ASP A 50 -28.04 26.92 4.69
N SER A 51 -28.87 26.52 3.72
CA SER A 51 -28.51 25.60 2.64
C SER A 51 -27.61 26.32 1.65
N ALA A 52 -26.32 26.00 1.64
CA ALA A 52 -25.41 26.39 0.57
C ALA A 52 -25.16 25.21 -0.37
N ALA A 53 -25.82 25.31 -1.52
CA ALA A 53 -25.38 24.94 -2.87
C ALA A 53 -24.27 23.89 -3.04
N MET A 54 -24.65 22.83 -3.77
CA MET A 54 -23.75 22.15 -4.68
C MET A 54 -23.27 23.12 -5.77
N ASP A 55 -21.96 23.35 -5.81
CA ASP A 55 -21.15 23.76 -6.97
C ASP A 55 -19.70 23.49 -6.54
N GLY A 56 -18.80 22.81 -7.23
CA GLY A 56 -18.74 22.26 -8.57
C GLY A 56 -17.30 21.74 -8.71
N THR A 57 -17.06 20.90 -9.72
CA THR A 57 -15.74 20.37 -10.10
C THR A 57 -15.22 19.22 -9.23
N ALA A 58 -15.80 18.03 -9.46
CA ALA A 58 -15.09 16.78 -9.31
C ALA A 58 -13.88 16.74 -10.26
N GLY A 59 -12.83 17.49 -9.92
CA GLY A 59 -11.48 17.09 -10.26
C GLY A 59 -11.26 15.78 -9.51
N ALA A 60 -10.85 14.74 -10.22
CA ALA A 60 -10.26 13.57 -9.60
C ALA A 60 -9.05 14.07 -8.78
N ALA A 61 -9.29 14.43 -7.52
CA ALA A 61 -8.24 14.70 -6.58
C ALA A 61 -7.52 13.36 -6.46
N MET A 62 -6.34 13.29 -7.08
CA MET A 62 -5.42 12.16 -6.91
C MET A 62 -5.33 11.95 -5.41
N ALA A 63 -5.84 10.79 -4.95
CA ALA A 63 -5.85 10.47 -3.52
C ALA A 63 -4.43 10.63 -3.02
N ASP A 64 -4.25 11.36 -1.90
CA ASP A 64 -2.94 11.50 -1.26
C ASP A 64 -2.38 10.09 -1.03
N PRO A 65 -1.28 9.71 -1.72
CA PRO A 65 -0.71 8.39 -1.54
C PRO A 65 -0.24 8.16 -0.10
N ASN A 66 -0.08 9.20 0.71
CA ASN A 66 0.33 9.13 2.10
C ASN A 66 -0.83 9.34 3.10
N GLY A 67 -2.06 9.57 2.62
CA GLY A 67 -3.22 9.82 3.47
C GLY A 67 -3.90 8.54 3.94
N PRO A 68 -4.59 8.54 5.11
CA PRO A 68 -5.45 7.44 5.48
C PRO A 68 -6.59 7.32 4.46
N THR A 69 -6.61 6.23 3.70
CA THR A 69 -7.75 5.89 2.85
C THR A 69 -8.84 5.29 3.72
N ALA A 70 -10.04 5.86 3.66
CA ALA A 70 -11.23 5.24 4.23
C ALA A 70 -11.45 3.83 3.65
N PRO A 71 -12.17 2.92 4.34
CA PRO A 71 -12.64 1.70 3.68
C PRO A 71 -13.53 2.07 2.48
N HIS A 72 -13.63 1.18 1.50
CA HIS A 72 -14.69 1.30 0.49
C HIS A 72 -16.07 1.27 1.14
N LYS A 73 -17.07 1.83 0.45
CA LYS A 73 -18.44 1.99 0.98
C LYS A 73 -19.07 0.67 1.42
N ASP A 74 -18.73 -0.43 0.74
CA ASP A 74 -19.20 -1.78 1.02
C ASP A 74 -18.22 -2.85 0.47
N ASP A 75 -18.45 -4.10 0.88
CA ASP A 75 -17.64 -5.25 0.46
C ASP A 75 -17.64 -5.47 -1.07
N PRO A 76 -18.76 -5.33 -1.81
CA PRO A 76 -18.77 -5.39 -3.27
C PRO A 76 -17.85 -4.39 -3.94
N GLU A 77 -17.82 -3.13 -3.49
CA GLU A 77 -16.91 -2.13 -4.03
C GLU A 77 -15.46 -2.47 -3.71
N PHE A 78 -15.16 -2.92 -2.49
CA PHE A 78 -13.82 -3.39 -2.14
C PHE A 78 -13.35 -4.53 -3.05
N MET A 79 -14.18 -5.55 -3.27
CA MET A 79 -13.80 -6.68 -4.13
C MET A 79 -13.55 -6.23 -5.57
N LYS A 80 -14.34 -5.30 -6.11
CA LYS A 80 -14.09 -4.73 -7.44
C LYS A 80 -12.80 -3.93 -7.49
N SER A 81 -12.53 -3.11 -6.47
CA SER A 81 -11.31 -2.31 -6.38
C SER A 81 -10.06 -3.19 -6.25
N ALA A 82 -10.10 -4.22 -5.41
CA ALA A 82 -9.01 -5.18 -5.26
C ALA A 82 -8.74 -5.92 -6.58
N ALA A 83 -9.78 -6.34 -7.30
CA ALA A 83 -9.64 -6.96 -8.61
C ALA A 83 -9.09 -5.98 -9.67
N HIS A 84 -9.48 -4.70 -9.64
CA HIS A 84 -8.87 -3.69 -10.50
C HIS A 84 -7.38 -3.52 -10.19
N SER A 85 -7.00 -3.33 -8.91
CA SER A 85 -5.59 -3.23 -8.49
C SER A 85 -4.76 -4.42 -8.99
N ASP A 86 -5.26 -5.65 -8.84
CA ASP A 86 -4.59 -6.83 -9.39
C ASP A 86 -4.40 -6.75 -10.92
N GLN A 87 -5.45 -6.41 -11.67
CA GLN A 87 -5.35 -6.34 -13.14
C GLN A 87 -4.45 -5.19 -13.60
N ASN A 88 -4.51 -4.06 -12.92
CA ASN A 88 -3.66 -2.90 -13.18
C ASN A 88 -2.19 -3.29 -13.05
N GLU A 89 -1.82 -3.86 -11.91
CA GLU A 89 -0.42 -4.15 -11.58
C GLU A 89 0.13 -5.31 -12.40
N ILE A 90 -0.70 -6.34 -12.71
CA ILE A 90 -0.33 -7.40 -13.65
C ILE A 90 0.00 -6.81 -15.03
N GLN A 91 -0.86 -5.94 -15.56
CA GLN A 91 -0.70 -5.42 -16.92
C GLN A 91 0.44 -4.39 -17.01
N LEU A 92 0.61 -3.53 -16.01
CA LEU A 92 1.76 -2.62 -15.94
C LEU A 92 3.09 -3.38 -15.81
N SER A 93 3.12 -4.46 -15.04
CA SER A 93 4.30 -5.32 -14.91
C SER A 93 4.65 -6.03 -16.22
N LYS A 94 3.64 -6.54 -16.94
CA LYS A 94 3.83 -7.12 -18.28
C LYS A 94 4.37 -6.09 -19.26
N LEU A 95 3.80 -4.88 -19.28
CA LEU A 95 4.29 -3.80 -20.12
C LEU A 95 5.76 -3.46 -19.83
N ALA A 96 6.14 -3.38 -18.56
CA ALA A 96 7.52 -3.13 -18.16
C ALA A 96 8.46 -4.22 -18.69
N LEU A 97 8.10 -5.50 -18.50
CA LEU A 97 8.87 -6.64 -19.00
C LEU A 97 8.98 -6.66 -20.53
N ASP A 98 7.88 -6.42 -21.24
CA ASP A 98 7.82 -6.39 -22.70
C ASP A 98 8.70 -5.27 -23.29
N LYS A 99 8.84 -4.17 -22.55
CA LYS A 99 9.71 -3.05 -22.92
C LYS A 99 11.15 -3.18 -22.43
N GLY A 100 11.50 -4.33 -21.82
CA GLY A 100 12.88 -4.70 -21.53
C GLY A 100 13.47 -4.06 -20.29
N VAL A 101 12.67 -3.79 -19.25
CA VAL A 101 13.24 -3.43 -17.93
C VAL A 101 14.19 -4.53 -17.43
N THR A 102 15.20 -4.14 -16.65
CA THR A 102 16.27 -5.04 -16.22
C THR A 102 16.47 -5.01 -14.69
N GLY A 103 17.38 -5.86 -14.19
CA GLY A 103 17.75 -5.91 -12.78
C GLY A 103 16.55 -6.07 -11.84
N MET A 104 16.52 -5.28 -10.78
CA MET A 104 15.46 -5.34 -9.76
C MET A 104 14.07 -5.03 -10.33
N ALA A 105 13.93 -4.10 -11.29
CA ALA A 105 12.63 -3.78 -11.88
C ALA A 105 12.03 -5.01 -12.58
N LYS A 106 12.85 -5.80 -13.26
CA LYS A 106 12.44 -7.08 -13.86
C LYS A 106 12.02 -8.10 -12.81
N ASP A 107 12.81 -8.26 -11.76
CA ASP A 107 12.52 -9.25 -10.71
C ASP A 107 11.22 -8.90 -9.97
N HIS A 108 11.04 -7.63 -9.64
CA HIS A 108 9.82 -7.12 -9.01
C HIS A 108 8.60 -7.29 -9.92
N ALA A 109 8.71 -6.99 -11.22
CA ALA A 109 7.60 -7.19 -12.17
C ALA A 109 7.17 -8.66 -12.27
N ASN A 110 8.11 -9.62 -12.26
CA ASN A 110 7.77 -11.04 -12.23
C ASN A 110 7.05 -11.44 -10.92
N GLN A 111 7.50 -10.89 -9.79
CA GLN A 111 6.86 -11.12 -8.51
C GLN A 111 5.44 -10.52 -8.47
N MET A 112 5.23 -9.30 -8.98
CA MET A 112 3.90 -8.67 -9.07
C MET A 112 2.94 -9.55 -9.86
N ILE A 113 3.34 -10.00 -11.06
CA ILE A 113 2.49 -10.87 -11.88
C ILE A 113 2.08 -12.13 -11.10
N THR A 114 3.03 -12.76 -10.41
CA THR A 114 2.79 -14.00 -9.66
C THR A 114 1.82 -13.80 -8.50
N ASP A 115 2.12 -12.82 -7.64
CA ASP A 115 1.40 -12.61 -6.39
C ASP A 115 0.00 -12.03 -6.65
N HIS A 116 -0.15 -11.10 -7.60
CA HIS A 116 -1.45 -10.53 -7.95
C HIS A 116 -2.33 -11.53 -8.71
N THR A 117 -1.76 -12.40 -9.55
CA THR A 117 -2.53 -13.50 -10.17
C THR A 117 -3.08 -14.45 -9.10
N LYS A 118 -2.30 -14.74 -8.06
CA LYS A 118 -2.73 -15.55 -6.92
C LYS A 118 -3.81 -14.83 -6.09
N SER A 119 -3.66 -13.53 -5.84
CA SER A 119 -4.68 -12.70 -5.17
C SER A 119 -6.02 -12.76 -5.92
N THR A 120 -6.02 -12.51 -7.23
CA THR A 120 -7.22 -12.59 -8.06
C THR A 120 -7.87 -13.98 -8.00
N ALA A 121 -7.07 -15.04 -8.05
CA ALA A 121 -7.57 -16.41 -7.94
C ALA A 121 -8.24 -16.69 -6.59
N ALA A 122 -7.71 -16.13 -5.50
CA ALA A 122 -8.28 -16.25 -4.16
C ALA A 122 -9.56 -15.41 -3.98
N LEU A 123 -9.63 -14.23 -4.59
CA LEU A 123 -10.78 -13.33 -4.48
C LEU A 123 -12.00 -13.82 -5.28
N LYS A 124 -11.77 -14.44 -6.44
CA LYS A 124 -12.82 -14.90 -7.36
C LYS A 124 -13.91 -15.76 -6.71
N PRO A 125 -13.61 -16.84 -5.95
CA PRO A 125 -14.66 -17.65 -5.30
C PRO A 125 -15.47 -16.87 -4.26
N ILE A 126 -14.85 -15.93 -3.55
CA ILE A 126 -15.51 -15.06 -2.56
C ILE A 126 -16.53 -14.16 -3.27
N ALA A 127 -16.11 -13.52 -4.36
CA ALA A 127 -16.96 -12.66 -5.16
C ALA A 127 -18.13 -13.44 -5.79
N GLN A 128 -17.87 -14.65 -6.31
CA GLN A 128 -18.90 -15.53 -6.86
C GLN A 128 -19.97 -15.90 -5.82
N LYS A 129 -19.57 -16.30 -4.61
CA LYS A 129 -20.49 -16.59 -3.50
C LYS A 129 -21.38 -15.40 -3.14
N LYS A 130 -20.90 -14.19 -3.38
CA LYS A 130 -21.56 -12.92 -3.07
C LYS A 130 -22.26 -12.28 -4.27
N ASN A 131 -22.31 -12.97 -5.42
CA ASN A 131 -22.87 -12.46 -6.68
C ASN A 131 -22.23 -11.14 -7.15
N VAL A 132 -20.95 -10.94 -6.86
CA VAL A 132 -20.17 -9.78 -7.30
C VAL A 132 -19.40 -10.14 -8.56
N THR A 133 -19.67 -9.41 -9.64
CA THR A 133 -18.88 -9.52 -10.87
C THR A 133 -17.60 -8.71 -10.70
N LEU A 134 -16.47 -9.39 -10.78
CA LEU A 134 -15.15 -8.76 -10.72
C LEU A 134 -14.76 -8.22 -12.11
N PRO A 135 -14.13 -7.04 -12.19
CA PRO A 135 -13.49 -6.59 -13.41
C PRO A 135 -12.40 -7.56 -13.84
N THR A 136 -12.19 -7.67 -15.15
CA THR A 136 -11.17 -8.54 -15.76
C THR A 136 -10.15 -7.75 -16.57
N ASP A 137 -10.15 -6.42 -16.41
CA ASP A 137 -9.30 -5.50 -17.15
C ASP A 137 -8.94 -4.30 -16.27
N MET A 138 -7.97 -3.52 -16.71
CA MET A 138 -7.53 -2.30 -16.04
C MET A 138 -8.66 -1.29 -15.92
N ASP A 139 -8.63 -0.50 -14.86
CA ASP A 139 -9.45 0.72 -14.78
C ASP A 139 -8.94 1.80 -15.75
N ALA A 140 -9.73 2.86 -15.91
CA ALA A 140 -9.43 3.93 -16.86
C ALA A 140 -8.16 4.73 -16.49
N GLU A 141 -7.90 4.92 -15.20
CA GLU A 141 -6.73 5.64 -14.71
C GLU A 141 -5.44 4.88 -15.08
N HIS A 142 -5.41 3.58 -14.80
CA HIS A 142 -4.23 2.76 -15.08
C HIS A 142 -4.06 2.47 -16.57
N LYS A 143 -5.13 2.48 -17.38
CA LYS A 143 -5.00 2.50 -18.85
C LYS A 143 -4.24 3.73 -19.34
N ALA A 144 -4.57 4.92 -18.82
CA ALA A 144 -3.83 6.13 -19.15
C ALA A 144 -2.37 6.08 -18.67
N ILE A 145 -2.11 5.50 -17.50
CA ILE A 145 -0.74 5.28 -17.00
C ILE A 145 0.03 4.31 -17.90
N ALA A 146 -0.61 3.22 -18.36
CA ALA A 146 0.00 2.27 -19.29
C ALA A 146 0.37 2.94 -20.62
N GLU A 147 -0.49 3.81 -21.15
CA GLU A 147 -0.19 4.60 -22.34
C GLU A 147 1.02 5.54 -22.15
N GLN A 148 1.14 6.16 -20.97
CA GLN A 148 2.30 6.99 -20.63
C GLN A 148 3.57 6.15 -20.53
N MET A 149 3.54 5.06 -19.77
CA MET A 149 4.67 4.12 -19.64
C MET A 149 5.07 3.51 -20.99
N GLY A 150 4.11 3.26 -21.87
CA GLY A 150 4.35 2.75 -23.22
C GLY A 150 5.26 3.65 -24.07
N LYS A 151 5.33 4.95 -23.75
CA LYS A 151 6.17 5.95 -24.42
C LYS A 151 7.57 6.08 -23.82
N LEU A 152 7.81 5.49 -22.63
CA LEU A 152 9.09 5.54 -21.93
C LEU A 152 9.98 4.36 -22.31
N SER A 153 11.26 4.41 -21.95
CA SER A 153 12.19 3.28 -22.09
C SER A 153 13.34 3.38 -21.10
N GLY A 154 14.08 2.29 -20.90
CA GLY A 154 15.24 2.24 -20.01
C GLY A 154 14.93 2.77 -18.61
N THR A 155 15.85 3.58 -18.07
CA THR A 155 15.75 4.11 -16.70
C THR A 155 14.51 4.96 -16.45
N GLU A 156 13.99 5.68 -17.46
CA GLU A 156 12.75 6.46 -17.29
C GLU A 156 11.53 5.56 -17.08
N LEU A 157 11.45 4.45 -17.82
CA LEU A 157 10.40 3.46 -17.65
C LEU A 157 10.53 2.76 -16.29
N GLU A 158 11.75 2.34 -15.92
CA GLU A 158 12.01 1.68 -14.63
C GLU A 158 11.61 2.60 -13.48
N LYS A 159 12.02 3.87 -13.51
CA LYS A 159 11.63 4.87 -12.50
C LYS A 159 10.12 5.03 -12.42
N LYS A 160 9.43 5.24 -13.55
CA LYS A 160 7.98 5.42 -13.57
C LYS A 160 7.24 4.19 -13.05
N TYR A 161 7.71 3.00 -13.39
CA TYR A 161 7.16 1.75 -12.88
C TYR A 161 7.31 1.65 -11.35
N MET A 162 8.51 1.89 -10.82
CA MET A 162 8.76 1.81 -9.37
C MET A 162 7.97 2.87 -8.58
N GLU A 163 7.87 4.08 -9.10
CA GLU A 163 7.02 5.14 -8.53
C GLU A 163 5.55 4.73 -8.50
N GLN A 164 5.03 4.22 -9.62
CA GLN A 164 3.63 3.82 -9.72
C GLN A 164 3.29 2.69 -8.74
N MET A 165 4.11 1.64 -8.69
CA MET A 165 3.90 0.54 -7.75
C MET A 165 3.97 1.02 -6.29
N THR A 166 4.89 1.94 -5.96
CA THR A 166 4.93 2.52 -4.60
C THR A 166 3.61 3.19 -4.22
N LEU A 167 3.03 3.97 -5.15
CA LEU A 167 1.76 4.69 -4.93
C LEU A 167 0.60 3.70 -4.76
N ASP A 168 0.49 2.72 -5.66
CA ASP A 168 -0.61 1.76 -5.69
C ASP A 168 -0.59 0.86 -4.45
N HIS A 169 0.57 0.28 -4.10
CA HIS A 169 0.68 -0.57 -2.91
C HIS A 169 0.45 0.19 -1.61
N GLN A 170 0.84 1.47 -1.52
CA GLN A 170 0.58 2.28 -0.33
C GLN A 170 -0.93 2.54 -0.16
N LYS A 171 -1.62 2.93 -1.25
CA LYS A 171 -3.07 3.14 -1.27
C LYS A 171 -3.82 1.85 -0.93
N THR A 172 -3.44 0.73 -1.54
CA THR A 172 -4.05 -0.57 -1.30
C THR A 172 -3.82 -1.07 0.12
N ALA A 173 -2.61 -0.92 0.69
CA ALA A 173 -2.33 -1.29 2.07
C ALA A 173 -3.22 -0.52 3.06
N ASN A 174 -3.35 0.80 2.88
CA ASN A 174 -4.20 1.63 3.73
C ASN A 174 -5.67 1.21 3.59
N THR A 175 -6.14 0.98 2.36
CA THR A 175 -7.53 0.64 2.07
C THR A 175 -7.89 -0.74 2.63
N MET A 176 -7.02 -1.73 2.45
CA MET A 176 -7.18 -3.07 3.02
C MET A 176 -7.22 -3.03 4.55
N ALA A 177 -6.29 -2.32 5.19
CA ALA A 177 -6.26 -2.21 6.65
C ALA A 177 -7.52 -1.51 7.20
N ALA A 178 -8.03 -0.51 6.51
CA ALA A 178 -9.28 0.15 6.87
C ALA A 178 -10.49 -0.77 6.65
N HIS A 179 -10.55 -1.44 5.50
CA HIS A 179 -11.67 -2.31 5.14
C HIS A 179 -11.74 -3.57 6.01
N GLN A 180 -10.59 -4.12 6.45
CA GLN A 180 -10.53 -5.23 7.40
C GLN A 180 -11.26 -4.91 8.72
N LYS A 181 -11.20 -3.66 9.17
CA LYS A 181 -11.88 -3.20 10.40
C LYS A 181 -13.37 -2.96 10.19
N MET A 182 -13.79 -2.69 8.96
CA MET A 182 -15.17 -2.38 8.60
C MET A 182 -15.98 -3.66 8.30
N THR A 183 -15.43 -4.52 7.44
CA THR A 183 -16.14 -5.70 6.95
C THR A 183 -16.44 -6.68 8.09
N GLN A 184 -17.67 -7.18 8.09
CA GLN A 184 -18.12 -8.24 9.00
C GLN A 184 -18.11 -9.62 8.31
N ASP A 185 -17.67 -9.68 7.06
CA ASP A 185 -17.67 -10.90 6.27
C ASP A 185 -16.43 -11.75 6.54
N ALA A 186 -16.62 -12.94 7.09
CA ALA A 186 -15.52 -13.82 7.49
C ALA A 186 -14.62 -14.24 6.31
N ASP A 187 -15.19 -14.46 5.11
CA ASP A 187 -14.39 -14.83 3.93
C ASP A 187 -13.50 -13.65 3.51
N LEU A 188 -14.06 -12.43 3.53
CA LEU A 188 -13.31 -11.22 3.17
C LEU A 188 -12.27 -10.84 4.22
N GLN A 189 -12.58 -10.98 5.51
CA GLN A 189 -11.59 -10.83 6.59
C GLN A 189 -10.43 -11.83 6.40
N GLY A 190 -10.73 -13.07 6.05
CA GLY A 190 -9.73 -14.09 5.74
C GLY A 190 -8.84 -13.71 4.56
N PHE A 191 -9.45 -13.25 3.46
CA PHE A 191 -8.74 -12.76 2.28
C PHE A 191 -7.79 -11.60 2.61
N ILE A 192 -8.28 -10.59 3.32
CA ILE A 192 -7.46 -9.41 3.68
C ILE A 192 -6.32 -9.80 4.63
N THR A 193 -6.60 -10.67 5.60
CA THR A 193 -5.57 -11.16 6.55
C THR A 193 -4.42 -11.84 5.83
N GLN A 194 -4.68 -12.57 4.75
CA GLN A 194 -3.65 -13.26 3.96
C GLN A 194 -2.94 -12.32 2.97
N THR A 195 -3.65 -11.32 2.43
CA THR A 195 -3.16 -10.50 1.32
C THR A 195 -2.43 -9.25 1.80
N LEU A 196 -2.88 -8.61 2.88
CA LEU A 196 -2.29 -7.36 3.38
C LEU A 196 -0.78 -7.47 3.68
N PRO A 197 -0.26 -8.54 4.30
CA PRO A 197 1.18 -8.68 4.52
C PRO A 197 1.99 -8.74 3.21
N VAL A 198 1.43 -9.30 2.15
CA VAL A 198 2.06 -9.37 0.82
C VAL A 198 2.15 -7.96 0.23
N VAL A 199 1.05 -7.20 0.26
CA VAL A 199 1.01 -5.81 -0.20
C VAL A 199 2.01 -4.93 0.56
N GLN A 200 2.11 -5.10 1.88
CA GLN A 200 3.09 -4.39 2.72
C GLN A 200 4.54 -4.79 2.39
N SER A 201 4.78 -6.06 2.04
CA SER A 201 6.09 -6.52 1.59
C SER A 201 6.47 -5.90 0.25
N HIS A 202 5.54 -5.87 -0.71
CA HIS A 202 5.75 -5.22 -2.01
C HIS A 202 6.00 -3.72 -1.86
N LEU A 203 5.21 -3.03 -1.05
CA LEU A 203 5.44 -1.61 -0.74
C LEU A 203 6.86 -1.36 -0.20
N SER A 204 7.32 -2.22 0.72
CA SER A 204 8.67 -2.13 1.28
C SER A 204 9.74 -2.35 0.21
N MET A 205 9.51 -3.33 -0.66
CA MET A 205 10.37 -3.65 -1.81
C MET A 205 10.50 -2.47 -2.79
N PHE A 206 9.41 -1.74 -3.07
CA PHE A 206 9.46 -0.56 -3.96
C PHE A 206 10.02 0.69 -3.27
N LYS A 207 9.71 0.94 -1.99
CA LYS A 207 10.23 2.10 -1.24
C LYS A 207 11.75 2.10 -1.08
N GLN A 208 12.37 0.93 -0.87
CA GLN A 208 13.82 0.82 -0.76
C GLN A 208 14.55 1.30 -2.02
N HIS A 209 13.88 1.28 -3.17
CA HIS A 209 14.44 1.73 -4.44
C HIS A 209 14.29 3.24 -4.65
N SER A 210 13.19 3.84 -4.19
CA SER A 210 12.95 5.30 -4.34
C SER A 210 13.93 6.18 -3.56
N SER A 211 14.75 5.57 -2.69
CA SER A 211 15.83 6.22 -1.92
C SER A 211 17.23 6.10 -2.51
N MET A 212 17.40 5.44 -3.67
CA MET A 212 18.66 5.33 -4.40
C MET A 212 18.70 6.26 -5.61
#